data_AF-A0A660U548-F1
#
_entry.id   AF-A0A660U548-F1
#
_cell.length_a   1.000
_cell.length_b   1.000
_cell.length_c   1.000
_cell.angle_alpha   90.00
_cell.angle_beta   90.00
_cell.angle_gamma   90.00
#
_symmetry.space_group_name_H-M   'P 1'
#
loop_
_entity.id
_entity.type
_entity.pdbx_description
1 polymer ?
#
loop_
_entity_poly.entity_id
_entity_poly.type
_entity_poly.pdbx_seq_one_letter_code
_entity_poly.pdbx_strand_id
1 'polypeptide(L)'
;MGKKFLLFFMIFSFVFASSLFAGPKKVTLTWTAGGVGGGWYTMAGGFAEIINNAYPEITVKVVPGGGTVNPKLVEKGDCELGWGLPFILNAAINGEDPYEKKLTKLRAIAGGMSMNYFHFYVGADLPYKSMDEIFRQKKAIRIAVSPSGTSDEWVFRKVLAYYKTSYKALKKKGFKFFRANYAGQASNFKDKNVDAVFTFLAIPASAVTEASTGRALRLLNFPKGLLEYLSKYGIGTGKIPPGTYPKMANANEVVTTAIAGSVITTSIDVPEDIVYKITKAIHENLDKVHRIHASLKPYKVSDGVTGTGVPLHPGAVRYYKEKGVLK
;
A
#
# COMPACT_ATOMS: atom_id res chain seq x y z
N MET A 1 -32.75 -89.76 -4.48
CA MET A 1 -33.66 -88.60 -4.35
C MET A 1 -33.61 -88.10 -2.91
N GLY A 2 -32.96 -86.96 -2.66
CA GLY A 2 -32.86 -86.38 -1.31
C GLY A 2 -32.45 -84.92 -1.42
N LYS A 3 -33.32 -84.03 -0.93
CA LYS A 3 -33.38 -82.58 -1.20
C LYS A 3 -32.21 -81.82 -0.54
N LYS A 4 -31.65 -80.85 -1.28
CA LYS A 4 -30.76 -79.78 -0.78
C LYS A 4 -31.57 -78.81 0.09
N PHE A 5 -31.11 -78.53 1.31
CA PHE A 5 -31.61 -77.42 2.13
C PHE A 5 -30.59 -76.28 2.06
N LEU A 6 -30.99 -75.15 1.48
CA LEU A 6 -30.21 -73.91 1.47
C LEU A 6 -30.32 -73.23 2.84
N LEU A 7 -29.18 -72.94 3.46
CA LEU A 7 -29.08 -72.10 4.65
C LEU A 7 -28.99 -70.64 4.19
N PHE A 8 -29.99 -69.81 4.51
CA PHE A 8 -29.96 -68.37 4.24
C PHE A 8 -29.27 -67.66 5.41
N PHE A 9 -28.01 -67.23 5.21
CA PHE A 9 -27.32 -66.34 6.14
C PHE A 9 -27.77 -64.89 5.86
N MET A 10 -28.55 -64.32 6.77
CA MET A 10 -28.95 -62.91 6.72
C MET A 10 -27.82 -62.06 7.30
N ILE A 11 -26.99 -61.46 6.43
CA ILE A 11 -25.93 -60.54 6.83
C ILE A 11 -26.57 -59.18 7.15
N PHE A 12 -26.60 -58.82 8.44
CA PHE A 12 -26.91 -57.47 8.90
C PHE A 12 -25.70 -56.56 8.60
N SER A 13 -25.74 -55.84 7.48
CA SER A 13 -24.77 -54.77 7.20
C SER A 13 -25.10 -53.55 8.05
N PHE A 14 -24.39 -53.39 9.18
CA PHE A 14 -24.31 -52.12 9.89
C PHE A 14 -23.55 -51.10 9.02
N VAL A 15 -24.28 -50.22 8.34
CA VAL A 15 -23.69 -49.05 7.67
C VAL A 15 -23.29 -48.07 8.76
N PHE A 16 -22.02 -48.10 9.17
CA PHE A 16 -21.41 -47.01 9.93
C PHE A 16 -21.36 -45.79 8.99
N ALA A 17 -22.30 -44.86 9.15
CA ALA A 17 -22.21 -43.54 8.55
C ALA A 17 -21.08 -42.78 9.26
N SER A 18 -19.84 -42.95 8.78
CA SER A 18 -18.74 -42.07 9.15
C SER A 18 -19.06 -40.69 8.60
N SER A 19 -19.57 -39.80 9.46
CA SER A 19 -19.60 -38.37 9.20
C SER A 19 -18.14 -37.93 9.00
N LEU A 20 -17.72 -37.83 7.74
CA LEU A 20 -16.46 -37.20 7.38
C LEU A 20 -16.56 -35.75 7.85
N PHE A 21 -16.05 -35.47 9.05
CA PHE A 21 -15.67 -34.11 9.44
C PHE A 21 -14.58 -33.68 8.47
N ALA A 22 -14.98 -33.10 7.33
CA ALA A 22 -14.07 -32.36 6.49
C ALA A 22 -13.51 -31.24 7.36
N GLY A 23 -12.22 -31.34 7.71
CA GLY A 23 -11.53 -30.27 8.43
C GLY A 23 -11.71 -28.93 7.70
N PRO A 24 -11.51 -27.80 8.40
CA PRO A 24 -11.73 -26.49 7.80
C PRO A 24 -10.97 -26.39 6.47
N LYS A 25 -11.71 -26.06 5.40
CA LYS A 25 -11.17 -25.98 4.05
C LYS A 25 -10.05 -24.94 4.04
N LYS A 26 -8.82 -25.38 3.82
CA LYS A 26 -7.67 -24.48 3.73
C LYS A 26 -7.84 -23.55 2.51
N VAL A 27 -7.66 -22.25 2.72
CA VAL A 27 -7.71 -21.22 1.68
C VAL A 27 -6.35 -20.55 1.61
N THR A 28 -5.84 -20.38 0.38
CA THR A 28 -4.65 -19.56 0.13
C THR A 28 -5.09 -18.27 -0.53
N LEU A 29 -4.64 -17.13 0.01
CA LEU A 29 -4.89 -15.80 -0.52
C LEU A 29 -3.56 -15.16 -0.93
N THR A 30 -3.56 -14.43 -2.03
CA THR A 30 -2.42 -13.65 -2.51
C THR A 30 -2.64 -12.17 -2.19
N TRP A 31 -1.66 -11.57 -1.51
CA TRP A 31 -1.64 -10.16 -1.15
C TRP A 31 -0.66 -9.40 -2.03
N THR A 32 -1.16 -8.55 -2.93
CA THR A 32 -0.32 -7.66 -3.73
C THR A 32 0.07 -6.40 -2.94
N ALA A 33 1.37 -6.23 -2.70
CA ALA A 33 1.88 -5.23 -1.77
C ALA A 33 2.48 -4.00 -2.47
N GLY A 34 3.62 -3.50 -2.00
CA GLY A 34 4.45 -2.54 -2.72
C GLY A 34 5.66 -3.22 -3.36
N GLY A 35 6.56 -2.42 -3.93
CA GLY A 35 7.87 -2.92 -4.33
C GLY A 35 8.66 -3.46 -3.14
N VAL A 36 9.50 -4.47 -3.40
CA VAL A 36 10.42 -5.03 -2.39
C VAL A 36 11.30 -3.92 -1.80
N GLY A 37 11.50 -3.95 -0.48
CA GLY A 37 12.22 -2.92 0.28
C GLY A 37 11.39 -1.68 0.64
N GLY A 38 10.12 -1.61 0.21
CA GLY A 38 9.16 -0.60 0.66
C GLY A 38 8.35 -1.02 1.88
N GLY A 39 7.86 -0.05 2.66
CA GLY A 39 7.12 -0.31 3.90
C GLY A 39 5.89 -1.20 3.72
N TRP A 40 5.18 -1.09 2.57
CA TRP A 40 4.04 -1.96 2.26
C TRP A 40 4.39 -3.44 2.15
N TYR A 41 5.55 -3.79 1.60
CA TYR A 41 5.96 -5.20 1.47
C TYR A 41 6.24 -5.80 2.85
N THR A 42 6.99 -5.08 3.70
CA THR A 42 7.24 -5.46 5.09
C THR A 42 5.95 -5.55 5.91
N MET A 43 5.06 -4.54 5.77
CA MET A 43 3.80 -4.52 6.51
C MET A 43 2.88 -5.68 6.10
N ALA A 44 2.74 -5.95 4.81
CA ALA A 44 1.93 -7.08 4.33
C ALA A 44 2.46 -8.42 4.87
N GLY A 45 3.79 -8.60 4.97
CA GLY A 45 4.38 -9.79 5.60
C GLY A 45 3.98 -9.95 7.06
N GLY A 46 4.06 -8.87 7.85
CA GLY A 46 3.64 -8.88 9.25
C GLY A 46 2.13 -9.15 9.42
N PHE A 47 1.28 -8.57 8.56
CA PHE A 47 -0.16 -8.88 8.58
C PHE A 47 -0.43 -10.33 8.18
N ALA A 48 0.25 -10.85 7.16
CA ALA A 48 0.14 -12.24 6.74
C ALA A 48 0.49 -13.20 7.90
N GLU A 49 1.56 -12.93 8.64
CA GLU A 49 1.93 -13.71 9.82
C GLU A 49 0.85 -13.68 10.90
N ILE A 50 0.29 -12.49 11.21
CA ILE A 50 -0.81 -12.36 12.18
C ILE A 50 -2.02 -13.19 11.75
N ILE A 51 -2.41 -13.11 10.48
CA ILE A 51 -3.57 -13.82 9.93
C ILE A 51 -3.34 -15.34 9.99
N ASN A 52 -2.19 -15.80 9.48
CA ASN A 52 -1.86 -17.23 9.42
C ASN A 52 -1.79 -17.86 10.82
N ASN A 53 -1.31 -17.11 11.82
CA ASN A 53 -1.23 -17.58 13.20
C ASN A 53 -2.60 -17.58 13.90
N ALA A 54 -3.48 -16.62 13.60
CA ALA A 54 -4.81 -16.54 14.20
C ALA A 54 -5.78 -17.56 13.60
N TYR A 55 -5.63 -17.89 12.30
CA TYR A 55 -6.52 -18.79 11.56
C TYR A 55 -5.68 -19.74 10.69
N PRO A 56 -5.30 -20.94 11.20
CA PRO A 56 -4.45 -21.90 10.48
C PRO A 56 -5.03 -22.43 9.17
N GLU A 57 -6.34 -22.26 8.95
CA GLU A 57 -7.00 -22.56 7.69
C GLU A 57 -6.80 -21.49 6.61
N ILE A 58 -6.30 -20.30 6.96
CA ILE A 58 -5.99 -19.22 6.02
C ILE A 58 -4.47 -19.10 5.85
N THR A 59 -4.01 -19.16 4.60
CA THR A 59 -2.61 -18.89 4.25
C THR A 59 -2.54 -17.66 3.36
N VAL A 60 -1.89 -16.61 3.82
CA VAL A 60 -1.63 -15.39 3.04
C VAL A 60 -0.21 -15.42 2.48
N LYS A 61 -0.08 -15.26 1.16
CA LYS A 61 1.19 -15.12 0.44
C LYS A 61 1.35 -13.69 -0.06
N VAL A 62 2.49 -13.06 0.19
CA VAL A 62 2.75 -11.67 -0.21
C VAL A 62 3.55 -11.62 -1.51
N VAL A 63 3.06 -10.86 -2.48
CA VAL A 63 3.74 -10.62 -3.76
C VAL A 63 4.03 -9.13 -3.97
N PRO A 64 5.08 -8.78 -4.73
CA PRO A 64 5.34 -7.39 -5.07
C PRO A 64 4.18 -6.76 -5.84
N GLY A 65 3.97 -5.46 -5.61
CA GLY A 65 2.90 -4.70 -6.23
C GLY A 65 3.25 -3.22 -6.41
N GLY A 66 2.25 -2.44 -6.79
CA GLY A 66 2.35 -1.01 -7.00
C GLY A 66 1.00 -0.33 -6.84
N GLY A 67 0.96 0.84 -6.21
CA GLY A 67 -0.32 1.40 -5.77
C GLY A 67 -1.34 1.66 -6.87
N THR A 68 -0.95 1.87 -8.13
CA THR A 68 -1.91 1.98 -9.26
C THR A 68 -2.22 0.64 -9.93
N VAL A 69 -1.37 -0.37 -9.71
CA VAL A 69 -1.52 -1.73 -10.27
C VAL A 69 -2.40 -2.60 -9.37
N ASN A 70 -2.21 -2.52 -8.05
CA ASN A 70 -2.88 -3.38 -7.07
C ASN A 70 -4.41 -3.43 -7.25
N PRO A 71 -5.11 -2.29 -7.46
CA PRO A 71 -6.56 -2.34 -7.64
C PRO A 71 -6.99 -3.16 -8.87
N LYS A 72 -6.20 -3.19 -9.95
CA LYS A 72 -6.50 -4.02 -11.13
C LYS A 72 -6.33 -5.51 -10.84
N LEU A 73 -5.32 -5.87 -10.05
CA LEU A 73 -5.09 -7.27 -9.66
C LEU A 73 -6.21 -7.79 -8.76
N VAL A 74 -6.66 -6.95 -7.81
CA VAL A 74 -7.80 -7.27 -6.93
C VAL A 74 -9.11 -7.34 -7.72
N GLU A 75 -9.36 -6.40 -8.64
CA GLU A 75 -10.55 -6.44 -9.49
C GLU A 75 -10.63 -7.73 -10.33
N LYS A 76 -9.50 -8.19 -10.87
CA LYS A 76 -9.45 -9.38 -11.72
C LYS A 76 -9.53 -10.70 -10.95
N GLY A 77 -9.25 -10.68 -9.64
CA GLY A 77 -9.07 -11.88 -8.84
C GLY A 77 -7.68 -12.52 -9.01
N ASP A 78 -6.71 -11.82 -9.61
CA ASP A 78 -5.31 -12.28 -9.67
C ASP A 78 -4.66 -12.23 -8.28
N CYS A 79 -5.16 -11.37 -7.39
CA CYS A 79 -4.81 -11.29 -5.98
C CYS A 79 -6.07 -11.00 -5.16
N GLU A 80 -6.32 -11.78 -4.10
CA GLU A 80 -7.50 -11.58 -3.26
C GLU A 80 -7.35 -10.38 -2.31
N LEU A 81 -6.12 -10.04 -1.94
CA LEU A 81 -5.81 -8.94 -1.02
C LEU A 81 -4.85 -7.95 -1.69
N GLY A 82 -4.90 -6.69 -1.25
CA GLY A 82 -3.97 -5.68 -1.74
C GLY A 82 -3.80 -4.49 -0.82
N TRP A 83 -2.66 -3.80 -0.96
CA TRP A 83 -2.56 -2.42 -0.48
C TRP A 83 -3.19 -1.45 -1.47
N GLY A 84 -3.91 -0.47 -0.95
CA GLY A 84 -4.50 0.64 -1.69
C GLY A 84 -4.25 1.98 -1.03
N LEU A 85 -4.57 3.04 -1.78
CA LEU A 85 -4.58 4.42 -1.31
C LEU A 85 -5.95 5.03 -1.60
N PRO A 86 -6.54 5.83 -0.71
CA PRO A 86 -7.93 6.26 -0.84
C PRO A 86 -8.19 7.00 -2.15
N PHE A 87 -7.27 7.88 -2.55
CA PHE A 87 -7.38 8.63 -3.79
C PHE A 87 -7.27 7.75 -5.05
N ILE A 88 -6.39 6.74 -5.03
CA ILE A 88 -6.26 5.79 -6.14
C ILE A 88 -7.49 4.88 -6.23
N LEU A 89 -8.00 4.44 -5.08
CA LEU A 89 -9.19 3.62 -4.99
C LEU A 89 -10.43 4.35 -5.47
N ASN A 90 -10.56 5.64 -5.11
CA ASN A 90 -11.63 6.49 -5.63
C ASN A 90 -11.53 6.66 -7.16
N ALA A 91 -10.33 6.93 -7.69
CA ALA A 91 -10.11 6.98 -9.13
C ALA A 91 -10.47 5.66 -9.82
N ALA A 92 -10.13 4.53 -9.19
CA ALA A 92 -10.44 3.19 -9.70
C ALA A 92 -11.93 2.91 -9.84
N ILE A 93 -12.73 3.18 -8.79
CA ILE A 93 -14.18 2.92 -8.83
C ILE A 93 -14.92 3.88 -9.77
N ASN A 94 -14.35 5.06 -10.03
CA ASN A 94 -14.92 6.05 -10.94
C ASN A 94 -14.43 5.87 -12.40
N GLY A 95 -13.40 5.05 -12.63
CA GLY A 95 -12.82 4.87 -13.96
C GLY A 95 -12.06 6.11 -14.43
N GLU A 96 -11.44 6.81 -13.49
CA GLU A 96 -10.63 8.01 -13.73
C GLU A 96 -9.15 7.64 -13.80
N ASP A 97 -8.33 8.51 -14.41
CA ASP A 97 -6.88 8.32 -14.51
C ASP A 97 -6.28 7.86 -13.16
N PRO A 98 -5.53 6.73 -13.12
CA PRO A 98 -4.94 5.99 -14.25
C PRO A 98 -5.77 4.81 -14.80
N TYR A 99 -7.06 4.76 -14.53
CA TYR A 99 -7.98 3.70 -14.96
C TYR A 99 -8.81 4.17 -16.14
N GLU A 100 -8.99 3.30 -17.14
CA GLU A 100 -9.81 3.59 -18.33
C GLU A 100 -11.28 3.15 -18.15
N LYS A 101 -11.53 2.31 -17.14
CA LYS A 101 -12.83 1.72 -16.82
C LYS A 101 -12.99 1.65 -15.31
N LYS A 102 -14.24 1.70 -14.85
CA LYS A 102 -14.60 1.52 -13.44
C LYS A 102 -14.19 0.13 -12.97
N LEU A 103 -13.58 0.07 -11.78
CA LEU A 103 -13.34 -1.17 -11.05
C LEU A 103 -14.45 -1.33 -10.02
N THR A 104 -15.27 -2.38 -10.17
CA THR A 104 -16.57 -2.53 -9.46
C THR A 104 -16.54 -3.49 -8.28
N LYS A 105 -15.52 -4.36 -8.24
CA LYS A 105 -15.39 -5.42 -7.25
C LYS A 105 -14.58 -5.02 -6.03
N LEU A 106 -13.84 -3.92 -6.10
CA LEU A 106 -13.02 -3.43 -4.99
C LEU A 106 -13.84 -3.18 -3.72
N ARG A 107 -13.32 -3.71 -2.60
CA ARG A 107 -13.81 -3.48 -1.23
C ARG A 107 -12.64 -3.22 -0.29
N ALA A 108 -12.92 -2.55 0.82
CA ALA A 108 -11.94 -2.34 1.89
C ALA A 108 -12.15 -3.34 3.04
N ILE A 109 -11.06 -3.79 3.62
CA ILE A 109 -11.02 -4.50 4.91
C ILE A 109 -10.78 -3.48 6.03
N ALA A 110 -9.77 -2.62 5.86
CA ALA A 110 -9.38 -1.62 6.85
C ALA A 110 -8.76 -0.40 6.17
N GLY A 111 -9.29 0.78 6.43
CA GLY A 111 -8.68 2.06 6.12
C GLY A 111 -7.82 2.59 7.26
N GLY A 112 -7.37 3.85 7.14
CA GLY A 112 -6.69 4.57 8.21
C GLY A 112 -5.38 3.95 8.71
N MET A 113 -4.76 3.03 7.94
CA MET A 113 -3.55 2.31 8.35
C MET A 113 -2.32 3.25 8.35
N SER A 114 -1.16 2.78 7.91
CA SER A 114 0.05 3.62 7.84
C SER A 114 -0.15 4.87 6.99
N MET A 115 0.11 6.04 7.59
CA MET A 115 0.24 7.31 6.87
C MET A 115 1.56 7.36 6.11
N ASN A 116 1.52 7.76 4.85
CA ASN A 116 2.68 7.90 3.99
C ASN A 116 2.86 9.35 3.54
N TYR A 117 4.11 9.73 3.30
CA TYR A 117 4.52 11.09 2.99
C TYR A 117 5.25 11.12 1.66
N PHE A 118 4.93 12.10 0.83
CA PHE A 118 5.75 12.36 -0.36
C PHE A 118 7.05 13.03 0.10
N HIS A 119 8.16 12.51 -0.39
CA HIS A 119 9.48 13.06 -0.16
C HIS A 119 10.00 13.53 -1.52
N PHE A 120 10.31 14.81 -1.63
CA PHE A 120 11.13 15.30 -2.71
C PHE A 120 12.39 15.90 -2.10
N TYR A 121 13.51 15.19 -2.25
CA TYR A 121 14.79 15.64 -1.72
C TYR A 121 15.81 15.83 -2.83
N VAL A 122 16.75 16.73 -2.56
CA VAL A 122 17.84 17.13 -3.45
C VAL A 122 19.16 17.11 -2.68
N GLY A 123 20.28 16.92 -3.38
CA GLY A 123 21.61 17.06 -2.79
C GLY A 123 21.78 18.42 -2.11
N ALA A 124 22.20 18.42 -0.85
CA ALA A 124 22.40 19.66 -0.08
C ALA A 124 23.56 20.51 -0.63
N ASP A 125 24.45 19.90 -1.41
CA ASP A 125 25.52 20.53 -2.19
C ASP A 125 25.01 21.31 -3.42
N LEU A 126 23.73 21.17 -3.78
CA LEU A 126 23.10 21.87 -4.89
C LEU A 126 22.38 23.14 -4.40
N PRO A 127 22.22 24.17 -5.26
CA PRO A 127 21.67 25.45 -4.84
C PRO A 127 20.15 25.43 -4.58
N TYR A 128 19.47 24.31 -4.86
CA TYR A 128 18.02 24.23 -4.84
C TYR A 128 17.46 24.12 -3.41
N LYS A 129 16.61 25.07 -3.05
CA LYS A 129 15.86 25.14 -1.78
C LYS A 129 14.35 25.00 -1.99
N SER A 130 13.86 25.01 -3.23
CA SER A 130 12.45 24.84 -3.53
C SER A 130 12.18 24.04 -4.82
N MET A 131 10.97 23.49 -4.93
CA MET A 131 10.50 22.83 -6.16
C MET A 131 10.38 23.82 -7.32
N ASP A 132 10.05 25.08 -7.03
CA ASP A 132 9.92 26.14 -8.02
C ASP A 132 11.26 26.46 -8.70
N GLU A 133 12.37 26.49 -7.94
CA GLU A 133 13.71 26.67 -8.52
C GLU A 133 14.07 25.54 -9.48
N ILE A 134 13.66 24.30 -9.21
CA ILE A 134 13.92 23.17 -10.11
C ILE A 134 13.04 23.26 -11.37
N PHE A 135 11.72 23.38 -11.20
CA PHE A 135 10.78 23.20 -12.31
C PHE A 135 10.48 24.48 -13.10
N ARG A 136 10.66 25.67 -12.51
CA ARG A 136 10.44 26.97 -13.19
C ARG A 136 11.71 27.56 -13.78
N GLN A 137 12.85 27.49 -13.07
CA GLN A 137 14.13 28.03 -13.57
C GLN A 137 14.84 27.09 -14.55
N LYS A 138 14.37 25.83 -14.68
CA LYS A 138 14.69 24.85 -15.74
C LYS A 138 16.19 24.50 -15.88
N LYS A 139 17.02 24.68 -14.85
CA LYS A 139 18.37 24.08 -14.86
C LYS A 139 18.23 22.56 -14.73
N ALA A 140 18.69 21.85 -15.75
CA ALA A 140 18.55 20.40 -15.85
C ALA A 140 19.23 19.69 -14.68
N ILE A 141 18.49 18.76 -14.08
CA ILE A 141 19.00 17.85 -13.05
C ILE A 141 18.61 16.41 -13.37
N ARG A 142 19.28 15.47 -12.71
CA ARG A 142 19.02 14.03 -12.76
C ARG A 142 18.09 13.66 -11.61
N ILE A 143 16.90 13.14 -11.90
CA ILE A 143 15.89 12.83 -10.88
C ILE A 143 15.64 11.33 -10.86
N ALA A 144 15.77 10.69 -9.70
CA ALA A 144 15.26 9.33 -9.51
C ALA A 144 13.77 9.37 -9.15
N VAL A 145 13.01 8.47 -9.75
CA VAL A 145 11.57 8.30 -9.53
C VAL A 145 11.24 6.81 -9.51
N SER A 146 10.11 6.44 -8.92
CA SER A 146 9.66 5.05 -8.93
C SER A 146 9.24 4.56 -10.32
N PRO A 147 9.21 3.24 -10.57
CA PRO A 147 8.75 2.67 -11.83
C PRO A 147 7.28 3.02 -12.13
N SER A 148 6.90 2.95 -13.41
CA SER A 148 5.49 3.04 -13.80
C SER A 148 4.66 1.99 -13.05
N GLY A 149 3.43 2.35 -12.68
CA GLY A 149 2.56 1.48 -11.87
C GLY A 149 2.61 1.78 -10.35
N THR A 150 3.50 2.66 -9.93
CA THR A 150 3.57 3.15 -8.54
C THR A 150 2.80 4.46 -8.37
N SER A 151 2.32 4.71 -7.16
CA SER A 151 1.53 5.91 -6.85
C SER A 151 2.35 7.18 -6.85
N ASP A 152 3.62 7.12 -6.47
CA ASP A 152 4.53 8.26 -6.54
C ASP A 152 4.94 8.60 -7.97
N GLU A 153 5.10 7.64 -8.88
CA GLU A 153 5.25 7.97 -10.30
C GLU A 153 4.01 8.72 -10.83
N TRP A 154 2.82 8.23 -10.47
CA TRP A 154 1.55 8.85 -10.87
C TRP A 154 1.40 10.27 -10.30
N VAL A 155 1.68 10.46 -9.01
CA VAL A 155 1.65 11.80 -8.38
C VAL A 155 2.75 12.69 -8.92
N PHE A 156 3.94 12.18 -9.24
CA PHE A 156 4.98 12.99 -9.86
C PHE A 156 4.54 13.53 -11.22
N ARG A 157 3.80 12.77 -12.03
CA ARG A 157 3.19 13.30 -13.26
C ARG A 157 2.21 14.46 -12.98
N LYS A 158 1.45 14.41 -11.89
CA LYS A 158 0.58 15.52 -11.45
C LYS A 158 1.38 16.72 -10.99
N VAL A 159 2.48 16.51 -10.25
CA VAL A 159 3.44 17.58 -9.90
C VAL A 159 3.97 18.25 -11.17
N LEU A 160 4.41 17.49 -12.16
CA LEU A 160 4.87 18.05 -13.43
C LEU A 160 3.76 18.82 -14.18
N ALA A 161 2.52 18.30 -14.15
CA ALA A 161 1.36 18.97 -14.77
C ALA A 161 1.03 20.31 -14.09
N TYR A 162 1.11 20.39 -12.75
CA TYR A 162 0.99 21.65 -12.00
C TYR A 162 2.02 22.69 -12.48
N TYR A 163 3.25 22.24 -12.73
CA TYR A 163 4.32 23.06 -13.30
C TYR A 163 4.21 23.31 -14.81
N LYS A 164 3.09 22.94 -15.44
CA LYS A 164 2.84 23.05 -16.89
C LYS A 164 3.98 22.42 -17.72
N THR A 165 4.51 21.29 -17.24
CA THR A 165 5.59 20.54 -17.90
C THR A 165 5.27 19.04 -17.92
N SER A 166 6.19 18.24 -18.46
CA SER A 166 6.07 16.79 -18.53
C SER A 166 7.46 16.14 -18.59
N TYR A 167 7.54 14.83 -18.40
CA TYR A 167 8.78 14.08 -18.63
C TYR A 167 9.37 14.38 -20.02
N LYS A 168 8.53 14.40 -21.07
CA LYS A 168 8.95 14.68 -22.44
C LYS A 168 9.52 16.10 -22.57
N ALA A 169 8.83 17.10 -22.01
CA ALA A 169 9.26 18.49 -22.07
C ALA A 169 10.54 18.76 -21.26
N LEU A 170 10.70 18.11 -20.10
CA LEU A 170 11.90 18.22 -19.27
C LEU A 170 13.10 17.49 -19.88
N LYS A 171 12.91 16.30 -20.48
CA LYS A 171 13.98 15.60 -21.20
C LYS A 171 14.53 16.44 -22.36
N LYS A 172 13.67 17.13 -23.12
CA LYS A 172 14.10 18.09 -24.15
C LYS A 172 14.94 19.25 -23.61
N LYS A 173 14.82 19.56 -22.32
CA LYS A 173 15.60 20.60 -21.62
C LYS A 173 16.83 20.02 -20.89
N GLY A 174 17.18 18.75 -21.13
CA GLY A 174 18.36 18.11 -20.56
C GLY A 174 18.14 17.37 -19.24
N PHE A 175 16.93 17.36 -18.68
CA PHE A 175 16.65 16.56 -17.48
C PHE A 175 16.79 15.07 -17.78
N LYS A 176 17.37 14.33 -16.84
CA LYS A 176 17.46 12.87 -16.91
C LYS A 176 16.60 12.27 -15.80
N PHE A 177 15.91 11.18 -16.12
CA PHE A 177 15.03 10.48 -15.17
C PHE A 177 15.48 9.04 -15.04
N PHE A 178 15.73 8.63 -13.80
CA PHE A 178 16.19 7.29 -13.46
C PHE A 178 15.06 6.57 -12.74
N ARG A 179 14.55 5.50 -13.35
CA ARG A 179 13.49 4.70 -12.72
C ARG A 179 14.12 3.58 -11.92
N ALA A 180 13.88 3.57 -10.62
CA ALA A 180 14.40 2.56 -9.71
C ALA A 180 13.43 2.31 -8.57
N ASN A 181 13.50 1.14 -7.93
CA ASN A 181 12.83 0.91 -6.65
C ASN A 181 13.45 1.79 -5.54
N TYR A 182 12.87 1.80 -4.35
CA TYR A 182 13.29 2.70 -3.26
C TYR A 182 14.77 2.55 -2.88
N ALA A 183 15.28 1.31 -2.80
CA ALA A 183 16.69 1.05 -2.54
C ALA A 183 17.60 1.56 -3.67
N GLY A 184 17.21 1.33 -4.93
CA GLY A 184 17.95 1.83 -6.08
C GLY A 184 17.93 3.36 -6.19
N GLN A 185 16.83 4.02 -5.81
CA GLN A 185 16.77 5.49 -5.70
C GLN A 185 17.75 5.99 -4.64
N ALA A 186 17.77 5.36 -3.46
CA ALA A 186 18.69 5.71 -2.38
C ALA A 186 20.15 5.52 -2.78
N SER A 187 20.52 4.37 -3.38
CA SER A 187 21.88 4.11 -3.86
C SER A 187 22.29 5.12 -4.93
N ASN A 188 21.47 5.35 -5.95
CA ASN A 188 21.80 6.31 -7.01
C ASN A 188 21.99 7.73 -6.46
N PHE A 189 21.25 8.13 -5.42
CA PHE A 189 21.42 9.43 -4.80
C PHE A 189 22.69 9.51 -3.96
N LYS A 190 22.93 8.48 -3.13
CA LYS A 190 24.11 8.29 -2.29
C LYS A 190 25.39 8.37 -3.14
N ASP A 191 25.39 7.71 -4.29
CA ASP A 191 26.52 7.60 -5.21
C ASP A 191 26.62 8.79 -6.19
N LYS A 192 25.79 9.83 -6.01
CA LYS A 192 25.72 11.04 -6.87
C LYS A 192 25.42 10.75 -8.34
N ASN A 193 24.81 9.60 -8.67
CA ASN A 193 24.30 9.28 -10.00
C ASN A 193 23.03 10.09 -10.34
N VAL A 194 22.30 10.53 -9.32
CA VAL A 194 21.19 11.48 -9.43
C VAL A 194 21.37 12.66 -8.49
N ASP A 195 20.64 13.73 -8.76
CA ASP A 195 20.69 15.01 -8.03
C ASP A 195 19.50 15.17 -7.08
N ALA A 196 18.37 14.53 -7.40
CA ALA A 196 17.15 14.57 -6.60
C ALA A 196 16.37 13.25 -6.70
N VAL A 197 15.47 13.02 -5.75
CA VAL A 197 14.61 11.83 -5.69
C VAL A 197 13.21 12.22 -5.27
N PHE A 198 12.20 11.73 -5.99
CA PHE A 198 10.79 11.82 -5.62
C PHE A 198 10.26 10.44 -5.25
N THR A 199 9.83 10.27 -4.00
CA THR A 199 9.37 8.99 -3.45
C THR A 199 8.21 9.16 -2.47
N PHE A 200 7.52 8.06 -2.12
CA PHE A 200 6.36 8.05 -1.22
C PHE A 200 6.42 6.90 -0.22
N LEU A 201 6.67 7.25 1.05
CA LEU A 201 7.00 6.27 2.09
C LEU A 201 6.43 6.71 3.44
N ALA A 202 6.11 5.74 4.29
CA ALA A 202 5.86 5.96 5.69
C ALA A 202 7.12 6.47 6.39
N ILE A 203 6.96 7.32 7.40
CA ILE A 203 8.07 7.85 8.20
C ILE A 203 8.28 7.01 9.48
N PRO A 204 9.53 6.83 9.94
CA PRO A 204 10.78 7.15 9.24
C PRO A 204 11.02 6.18 8.07
N ALA A 205 11.43 6.71 6.91
CA ALA A 205 11.69 5.88 5.73
C ALA A 205 13.16 5.41 5.67
N SER A 206 13.38 4.10 5.63
CA SER A 206 14.73 3.52 5.55
C SER A 206 15.50 3.97 4.30
N ALA A 207 14.84 4.07 3.15
CA ALA A 207 15.48 4.52 1.91
C ALA A 207 15.97 5.99 1.98
N VAL A 208 15.22 6.87 2.64
CA VAL A 208 15.63 8.28 2.85
C VAL A 208 16.80 8.35 3.84
N THR A 209 16.74 7.52 4.89
CA THR A 209 17.83 7.38 5.86
C THR A 209 19.11 6.86 5.18
N GLU A 210 19.01 5.82 4.36
CA GLU A 210 20.14 5.27 3.61
C GLU A 210 20.74 6.30 2.64
N ALA A 211 19.90 7.01 1.88
CA ALA A 211 20.35 8.06 0.97
C ALA A 211 21.19 9.13 1.69
N SER A 212 20.82 9.47 2.93
CA SER A 212 21.52 10.46 3.76
C SER A 212 22.87 9.98 4.34
N THR A 213 23.24 8.71 4.16
CA THR A 213 24.51 8.17 4.70
C THR A 213 25.73 8.57 3.90
N GLY A 214 25.63 8.67 2.57
CA GLY A 214 26.75 9.01 1.68
C GLY A 214 26.65 10.38 1.00
N ARG A 215 25.48 11.02 1.04
CA ARG A 215 25.29 12.39 0.55
C ARG A 215 24.30 13.14 1.43
N ALA A 216 24.70 14.31 1.92
CA ALA A 216 23.78 15.19 2.62
C ALA A 216 22.62 15.58 1.68
N LEU A 217 21.38 15.44 2.17
CA LEU A 217 20.18 15.77 1.42
C LEU A 217 19.45 16.95 2.08
N ARG A 218 18.64 17.66 1.29
CA ARG A 218 17.66 18.64 1.74
C ARG A 218 16.28 18.19 1.28
N LEU A 219 15.30 18.13 2.19
CA LEU A 219 13.90 17.90 1.83
C LEU A 219 13.25 19.22 1.40
N LEU A 220 12.52 19.19 0.29
CA LEU A 220 11.84 20.35 -0.27
C LEU A 220 10.38 20.41 0.18
N ASN A 221 9.95 21.59 0.61
CA ASN A 221 8.55 21.87 0.88
C ASN A 221 7.73 21.81 -0.43
N PHE A 222 6.53 21.24 -0.34
CA PHE A 222 5.55 21.34 -1.41
C PHE A 222 4.89 22.73 -1.33
N PRO A 223 4.89 23.52 -2.42
CA PRO A 223 4.23 24.83 -2.42
C PRO A 223 2.73 24.70 -2.12
N LYS A 224 2.14 25.71 -1.46
CA LYS A 224 0.70 25.75 -1.15
C LYS A 224 -0.17 25.48 -2.39
N GLY A 225 0.12 26.13 -3.51
CA GLY A 225 -0.63 25.92 -4.75
C GLY A 225 -0.50 24.50 -5.33
N LEU A 226 0.63 23.81 -5.11
CA LEU A 226 0.77 22.42 -5.50
C LEU A 226 -0.11 21.52 -4.62
N LEU A 227 -0.15 21.78 -3.31
CA LEU A 227 -0.99 21.03 -2.36
C LEU A 227 -2.49 21.22 -2.65
N GLU A 228 -2.92 22.45 -2.96
CA GLU A 228 -4.28 22.76 -3.41
C GLU A 228 -4.63 22.10 -4.75
N TYR A 229 -3.64 21.94 -5.64
CA TYR A 229 -3.82 21.20 -6.87
C TYR A 229 -3.98 19.70 -6.62
N LEU A 230 -3.16 19.11 -5.75
CA LEU A 230 -3.20 17.70 -5.41
C LEU A 230 -4.45 17.32 -4.58
N SER A 231 -5.01 18.24 -3.79
CA SER A 231 -6.23 18.00 -3.01
C SER A 231 -7.46 17.72 -3.88
N LYS A 232 -7.48 18.21 -5.12
CA LYS A 232 -8.53 17.91 -6.12
C LYS A 232 -8.56 16.42 -6.49
N TYR A 233 -7.47 15.71 -6.27
CA TYR A 233 -7.39 14.26 -6.44
C TYR A 233 -7.67 13.50 -5.14
N GLY A 234 -8.00 14.18 -4.03
CA GLY A 234 -8.18 13.55 -2.71
C GLY A 234 -6.86 13.26 -1.97
N ILE A 235 -5.76 13.90 -2.37
CA ILE A 235 -4.47 13.78 -1.69
C ILE A 235 -4.38 14.83 -0.58
N GLY A 236 -4.07 14.38 0.64
CA GLY A 236 -4.02 15.24 1.82
C GLY A 236 -2.74 16.08 1.92
N THR A 237 -2.74 17.05 2.83
CA THR A 237 -1.54 17.80 3.23
C THR A 237 -1.07 17.33 4.60
N GLY A 238 0.24 17.19 4.77
CA GLY A 238 0.85 16.82 6.04
C GLY A 238 2.20 17.48 6.24
N LYS A 239 2.81 17.15 7.37
CA LYS A 239 4.11 17.68 7.79
C LYS A 239 5.01 16.54 8.22
N ILE A 240 6.23 16.51 7.68
CA ILE A 240 7.31 15.67 8.22
C ILE A 240 7.93 16.48 9.38
N PRO A 241 7.87 15.96 10.62
CA PRO A 241 8.40 16.67 11.78
C PRO A 241 9.94 16.85 11.74
N PRO A 242 10.49 17.88 12.41
CA PRO A 242 11.92 18.00 12.66
C PRO A 242 12.46 16.73 13.33
N GLY A 243 13.73 16.41 13.06
CA GLY A 243 14.41 15.25 13.63
C GLY A 243 14.03 13.90 13.02
N THR A 244 13.02 13.84 12.14
CA THR A 244 12.63 12.59 11.45
C THR A 244 13.83 11.98 10.68
N TYR A 245 14.64 12.84 10.06
CA TYR A 245 15.88 12.46 9.37
C TYR A 245 17.04 13.33 9.88
N PRO A 246 17.80 12.89 10.89
CA PRO A 246 18.76 13.77 11.57
C PRO A 246 19.97 14.18 10.72
N LYS A 247 20.27 13.45 9.64
CA LYS A 247 21.40 13.72 8.74
C LYS A 247 21.08 14.69 7.60
N MET A 248 19.85 15.21 7.50
CA MET A 248 19.48 16.16 6.45
C MET A 248 19.92 17.59 6.77
N ALA A 249 20.22 18.39 5.76
CA ALA A 249 20.71 19.76 5.92
C ALA A 249 19.69 20.69 6.60
N ASN A 250 18.40 20.37 6.50
CA ASN A 250 17.31 21.06 7.19
C ASN A 250 16.62 20.17 8.24
N ALA A 251 17.40 19.35 8.98
CA ALA A 251 16.90 18.38 9.97
C ALA A 251 16.05 19.01 11.09
N ASN A 252 16.29 20.27 11.40
CA ASN A 252 15.60 21.04 12.43
C ASN A 252 14.33 21.75 11.92
N GLU A 253 14.01 21.66 10.62
CA GLU A 253 12.85 22.33 10.02
C GLU A 253 11.67 21.36 9.85
N VAL A 254 10.46 21.91 9.92
CA VAL A 254 9.24 21.21 9.48
C VAL A 254 9.20 21.21 7.95
N VAL A 255 8.93 20.06 7.34
CA VAL A 255 8.70 19.96 5.89
C VAL A 255 7.23 19.71 5.61
N THR A 256 6.58 20.66 4.96
CA THR A 256 5.19 20.54 4.48
C THR A 256 5.17 19.77 3.16
N THR A 257 4.32 18.75 3.08
CA THR A 257 4.24 17.84 1.93
C THR A 257 2.82 17.30 1.74
N ALA A 258 2.61 16.55 0.67
CA ALA A 258 1.41 15.76 0.45
C ALA A 258 1.48 14.42 1.21
N ILE A 259 0.32 13.90 1.63
CA ILE A 259 0.19 12.64 2.38
C ILE A 259 -0.99 11.80 1.91
N ALA A 260 -0.93 10.50 2.16
CA ALA A 260 -2.10 9.64 2.11
C ALA A 260 -1.97 8.42 3.03
N GLY A 261 -3.08 8.07 3.69
CA GLY A 261 -3.20 6.86 4.49
C GLY A 261 -3.27 5.61 3.61
N SER A 262 -2.89 4.45 4.15
CA SER A 262 -2.98 3.17 3.43
C SER A 262 -4.30 2.46 3.74
N VAL A 263 -4.76 1.64 2.80
CA VAL A 263 -5.99 0.84 2.91
C VAL A 263 -5.66 -0.61 2.60
N ILE A 264 -6.11 -1.54 3.43
CA ILE A 264 -6.16 -2.96 3.07
C ILE A 264 -7.42 -3.19 2.24
N THR A 265 -7.24 -3.66 1.01
CA THR A 265 -8.30 -3.91 0.04
C THR A 265 -8.48 -5.39 -0.25
N THR A 266 -9.68 -5.75 -0.68
CA THR A 266 -10.10 -7.09 -1.11
C THR A 266 -11.10 -6.96 -2.27
N SER A 267 -11.48 -8.08 -2.87
CA SER A 267 -12.62 -8.16 -3.79
C SER A 267 -13.91 -8.52 -3.04
N ILE A 268 -15.06 -8.09 -3.57
CA ILE A 268 -16.39 -8.55 -3.16
C ILE A 268 -16.61 -10.06 -3.38
N ASP A 269 -15.79 -10.67 -4.25
CA ASP A 269 -15.85 -12.11 -4.54
C ASP A 269 -15.17 -12.96 -3.44
N VAL A 270 -14.43 -12.35 -2.50
CA VAL A 270 -13.82 -13.07 -1.38
C VAL A 270 -14.89 -13.39 -0.34
N PRO A 271 -15.04 -14.66 0.11
CA PRO A 271 -16.13 -15.02 1.02
C PRO A 271 -16.19 -14.17 2.31
N GLU A 272 -17.41 -13.83 2.74
CA GLU A 272 -17.66 -13.01 3.92
C GLU A 272 -16.91 -13.50 5.17
N ASP A 273 -17.00 -14.80 5.47
CA ASP A 273 -16.34 -15.42 6.63
C ASP A 273 -14.82 -15.24 6.61
N ILE A 274 -14.20 -15.37 5.43
CA ILE A 274 -12.76 -15.19 5.27
C ILE A 274 -12.38 -13.73 5.57
N VAL A 275 -13.11 -12.76 5.02
CA VAL A 275 -12.83 -11.34 5.28
C VAL A 275 -13.13 -10.96 6.72
N TYR A 276 -14.19 -11.51 7.33
CA TYR A 276 -14.48 -11.32 8.76
C TYR A 276 -13.30 -11.81 9.62
N LYS A 277 -12.81 -13.04 9.38
CA LYS A 277 -11.66 -13.62 10.10
C LYS A 277 -10.39 -12.78 9.93
N ILE A 278 -10.09 -12.32 8.71
CA ILE A 278 -8.95 -11.42 8.45
C ILE A 278 -9.10 -10.11 9.23
N THR A 279 -10.28 -9.47 9.16
CA THR A 279 -10.56 -8.22 9.86
C THR A 279 -10.37 -8.40 11.37
N LYS A 280 -10.91 -9.50 11.92
CA LYS A 280 -10.78 -9.86 13.33
C LYS A 280 -9.33 -10.15 13.73
N ALA A 281 -8.59 -10.94 12.94
CA ALA A 281 -7.19 -11.24 13.21
C ALA A 281 -6.35 -9.97 13.37
N ILE A 282 -6.52 -9.02 12.44
CA ILE A 282 -5.78 -7.75 12.44
C ILE A 282 -6.10 -6.94 13.71
N HIS A 283 -7.39 -6.74 14.01
CA HIS A 283 -7.81 -5.80 15.04
C HIS A 283 -7.79 -6.37 16.47
N GLU A 284 -7.85 -7.70 16.63
CA GLU A 284 -7.69 -8.35 17.93
C GLU A 284 -6.21 -8.62 18.28
N ASN A 285 -5.28 -8.31 17.36
CA ASN A 285 -3.84 -8.40 17.57
C ASN A 285 -3.14 -7.03 17.40
N LEU A 286 -3.77 -5.92 17.81
CA LEU A 286 -3.22 -4.58 17.61
C LEU A 286 -1.81 -4.39 18.19
N ASP A 287 -1.50 -5.02 19.32
CA ASP A 287 -0.14 -4.98 19.90
C ASP A 287 0.92 -5.53 18.94
N LYS A 288 0.58 -6.56 18.16
CA LYS A 288 1.46 -7.10 17.12
C LYS A 288 1.50 -6.16 15.92
N VAL A 289 0.34 -5.64 15.49
CA VAL A 289 0.25 -4.66 14.39
C VAL A 289 1.15 -3.45 14.64
N HIS A 290 1.14 -2.90 15.86
CA HIS A 290 1.95 -1.74 16.25
C HIS A 290 3.46 -2.02 16.23
N ARG A 291 3.87 -3.30 16.29
CA ARG A 291 5.28 -3.72 16.24
C ARG A 291 5.78 -3.95 14.81
N ILE A 292 4.88 -4.11 13.83
CA ILE A 292 5.27 -4.35 12.42
C ILE A 292 6.06 -3.16 11.87
N HIS A 293 5.58 -1.94 12.11
CA HIS A 293 6.21 -0.71 11.63
C HIS A 293 5.84 0.48 12.50
N ALA A 294 6.75 1.44 12.68
CA ALA A 294 6.55 2.60 13.55
C ALA A 294 5.31 3.44 13.17
N SER A 295 5.00 3.52 11.87
CA SER A 295 3.84 4.26 11.36
C SER A 295 2.49 3.61 11.70
N LEU A 296 2.46 2.36 12.18
CA LEU A 296 1.25 1.67 12.62
C LEU A 296 0.96 1.86 14.11
N LYS A 297 1.91 2.37 14.90
CA LYS A 297 1.71 2.65 16.34
C LYS A 297 0.46 3.48 16.69
N PRO A 298 0.09 4.53 15.94
CA PRO A 298 -1.10 5.32 16.29
C PRO A 298 -2.42 4.65 15.90
N TYR A 299 -2.38 3.53 15.16
CA TYR A 299 -3.56 2.90 14.58
C TYR A 299 -4.49 2.31 15.63
N LYS A 300 -5.79 2.56 15.51
CA LYS A 300 -6.86 2.04 16.36
C LYS A 300 -7.93 1.35 15.53
N VAL A 301 -8.72 0.49 16.18
CA VAL A 301 -9.87 -0.19 15.52
C VAL A 301 -10.84 0.81 14.87
N SER A 302 -11.07 1.96 15.52
CA SER A 302 -11.93 3.03 14.98
C SER A 302 -11.45 3.59 13.64
N ASP A 303 -10.15 3.50 13.35
CA ASP A 303 -9.57 4.07 12.13
C ASP A 303 -9.85 3.18 10.91
N GLY A 304 -10.12 1.88 11.13
CA GLY A 304 -10.36 0.88 10.09
C GLY A 304 -11.54 1.17 9.17
N VAL A 305 -12.46 2.05 9.57
CA VAL A 305 -13.61 2.47 8.75
C VAL A 305 -13.41 3.83 8.08
N THR A 306 -12.28 4.49 8.33
CA THR A 306 -12.01 5.85 7.86
C THR A 306 -11.17 5.84 6.59
N GLY A 307 -11.42 6.81 5.70
CA GLY A 307 -10.60 7.03 4.52
C GLY A 307 -10.36 5.78 3.69
N THR A 308 -11.38 4.94 3.45
CA THR A 308 -11.20 3.67 2.74
C THR A 308 -11.11 3.85 1.21
N GLY A 309 -11.70 4.91 0.66
CA GLY A 309 -11.76 5.17 -0.79
C GLY A 309 -12.70 4.24 -1.58
N VAL A 310 -13.10 3.10 -1.01
CA VAL A 310 -14.10 2.15 -1.53
C VAL A 310 -15.01 1.66 -0.38
N PRO A 311 -16.19 1.08 -0.68
CA PRO A 311 -17.04 0.47 0.34
C PRO A 311 -16.32 -0.63 1.11
N LEU A 312 -16.64 -0.79 2.39
CA LEU A 312 -16.17 -1.92 3.19
C LEU A 312 -16.76 -3.23 2.67
N HIS A 313 -16.00 -4.31 2.79
CA HIS A 313 -16.48 -5.66 2.51
C HIS A 313 -17.52 -6.08 3.55
N PRO A 314 -18.59 -6.84 3.20
CA PRO A 314 -19.60 -7.29 4.17
C PRO A 314 -19.01 -7.96 5.42
N GLY A 315 -17.98 -8.79 5.25
CA GLY A 315 -17.30 -9.45 6.38
C GLY A 315 -16.58 -8.48 7.32
N ALA A 316 -16.00 -7.41 6.77
CA ALA A 316 -15.41 -6.33 7.57
C ALA A 316 -16.50 -5.50 8.26
N VAL A 317 -17.60 -5.17 7.55
CA VAL A 317 -18.76 -4.48 8.13
C VAL A 317 -19.30 -5.24 9.34
N ARG A 318 -19.47 -6.56 9.21
CA ARG A 318 -19.90 -7.42 10.31
C ARG A 318 -19.01 -7.27 11.54
N TYR A 319 -17.69 -7.38 11.36
CA TYR A 319 -16.73 -7.21 12.46
C TYR A 319 -16.83 -5.81 13.11
N TYR A 320 -16.85 -4.74 12.32
CA TYR A 320 -16.91 -3.38 12.87
C TYR A 320 -18.24 -3.07 13.57
N LYS A 321 -19.35 -3.68 13.13
CA LYS A 321 -20.64 -3.61 13.87
C LYS A 321 -20.56 -4.34 15.21
N GLU A 322 -19.99 -5.55 15.24
CA GLU A 322 -19.80 -6.30 16.49
C GLU A 322 -18.92 -5.54 17.50
N LYS A 323 -17.95 -4.75 17.04
CA LYS A 323 -17.11 -3.89 17.88
C LYS A 323 -17.70 -2.50 18.17
N GLY A 324 -18.91 -2.19 17.69
CA GLY A 324 -19.56 -0.89 17.89
C GLY A 324 -18.88 0.28 17.18
N VAL A 325 -18.00 0.01 16.20
CA VAL A 325 -17.33 1.03 15.38
C VAL A 325 -18.27 1.54 14.27
N LEU A 326 -19.07 0.64 13.70
CA LEU A 326 -20.17 0.98 12.81
C LEU A 326 -21.51 0.77 13.53
N LYS A 327 -22.45 1.67 13.26
CA LYS A 327 -23.84 1.55 13.68
C LYS A 327 -24.67 0.85 12.60
#